data_AF-G0MG35-F1
#
_entry.id   AF-G0MG35-F1
#
_cell.length_a   1.000
_cell.length_b   1.000
_cell.length_c   1.000
_cell.angle_alpha   90.00
_cell.angle_beta   90.00
_cell.angle_gamma   90.00
#
_symmetry.space_group_name_H-M   'P 1'
#
loop_
_entity.id
_entity.type
_entity.pdbx_description
1 polymer ?
#
loop_
_entity_poly.entity_id
_entity_poly.type
_entity_poly.pdbx_seq_one_letter_code
_entity_poly.pdbx_strand_id
1 'polypeptide(L)'
;MERTEGHSLTITTSYPPAPASPTPQDIREEIRANKEFENLWVQRHDIDTTIKGALNHLKQCCVVLNLSAKCDERLKVPVNHGTTEKHQLVSRTGNSDNLKAAVTLLDDNVIQAEVTVKYPKAGGGFYRAVAQPDVQWKLQQLQDLGNHIARVTIMLSDLLEEVSFLKGETNENMFNSNTGKRILDELKMAMNEIALARNSIMLPRKRSLLELCYFPPTRKFVPPLPQDQLISFYISCCRLVCASYQMVPKTVHPQGLSVFMAEAQLPHLDEVIKHLNIVMSILQKLINYLAATM
;
A
#
# COMPACT_ATOMS: atom_id res chain seq x y z
N MET A 1 -96.46 -9.91 -49.66
CA MET A 1 -95.82 -10.75 -48.64
C MET A 1 -95.04 -11.82 -49.38
N GLU A 2 -93.72 -11.96 -49.34
CA GLU A 2 -92.62 -11.24 -48.70
C GLU A 2 -91.37 -11.75 -49.45
N ARG A 3 -90.48 -10.86 -49.91
CA ARG A 3 -89.18 -11.26 -50.45
C ARG A 3 -88.24 -11.44 -49.26
N THR A 4 -87.82 -12.67 -48.98
CA THR A 4 -86.74 -12.94 -48.02
C THR A 4 -85.40 -12.76 -48.72
N GLU A 5 -84.77 -11.60 -48.49
CA GLU A 5 -83.37 -11.36 -48.80
C GLU A 5 -82.50 -12.17 -47.82
N GLY A 6 -81.70 -13.10 -48.33
CA GLY A 6 -80.67 -13.78 -47.55
C GLY A 6 -79.52 -12.83 -47.26
N HIS A 7 -79.52 -12.18 -46.11
CA HIS A 7 -78.33 -11.49 -45.59
C HIS A 7 -77.35 -12.53 -45.04
N SER A 8 -76.30 -12.83 -45.81
CA SER A 8 -75.12 -13.53 -45.30
C SER A 8 -74.34 -12.59 -44.38
N LEU A 9 -74.49 -12.76 -43.06
CA LEU A 9 -73.66 -12.09 -42.06
C LEU A 9 -72.26 -12.74 -42.05
N THR A 10 -71.38 -12.29 -42.93
CA THR A 10 -69.96 -12.65 -42.86
C THR A 10 -69.33 -11.88 -41.70
N ILE A 11 -69.22 -12.51 -40.53
CA ILE A 11 -68.44 -11.96 -39.41
C ILE A 11 -66.95 -12.01 -39.80
N THR A 12 -66.42 -10.90 -40.30
CA THR A 12 -64.97 -10.73 -40.46
C THR A 12 -64.35 -10.51 -39.09
N THR A 13 -63.88 -11.59 -38.46
CA THR A 13 -62.97 -11.47 -37.31
C THR A 13 -61.63 -10.97 -37.83
N SER A 14 -61.40 -9.66 -37.77
CA SER A 14 -60.08 -9.08 -38.03
C SER A 14 -59.17 -9.42 -36.85
N TYR A 15 -58.54 -10.60 -36.91
CA TYR A 15 -57.45 -10.90 -35.99
C TYR A 15 -56.33 -9.90 -36.24
N PRO A 16 -55.76 -9.28 -35.18
CA PRO A 16 -54.57 -8.45 -35.36
C PRO A 16 -53.48 -9.29 -36.05
N PRO A 17 -52.72 -8.69 -36.98
CA PRO A 17 -51.66 -9.41 -37.68
C PRO A 17 -50.68 -9.99 -36.66
N ALA A 18 -50.24 -11.23 -36.91
CA ALA A 18 -49.23 -11.87 -36.08
C ALA A 18 -48.01 -10.92 -35.96
N PRO A 19 -47.45 -10.76 -34.75
CA PRO A 19 -46.28 -9.90 -34.57
C PRO A 19 -45.17 -10.36 -35.53
N ALA A 20 -44.54 -9.40 -36.21
CA ALA A 20 -43.48 -9.69 -37.16
C ALA A 20 -42.36 -10.47 -36.45
N SER A 21 -41.87 -11.53 -37.10
CA SER A 21 -40.71 -12.26 -36.58
C SER A 21 -39.50 -11.33 -36.52
N PRO A 22 -38.68 -11.39 -35.44
CA PRO A 22 -37.54 -10.51 -35.29
C PRO A 22 -36.57 -10.69 -36.46
N THR A 23 -36.08 -9.57 -36.98
CA THR A 23 -35.10 -9.58 -38.06
C THR A 23 -33.74 -10.08 -37.54
N PRO A 24 -32.84 -10.56 -38.42
CA PRO A 24 -31.47 -10.90 -38.02
C PRO A 24 -30.71 -9.74 -37.35
N GLN A 25 -31.11 -8.49 -37.61
CA GLN A 25 -30.54 -7.30 -36.98
C GLN A 25 -31.04 -7.14 -35.53
N ASP A 26 -32.34 -7.33 -35.30
CA ASP A 26 -32.93 -7.29 -33.95
C ASP A 26 -32.29 -8.34 -33.03
N ILE A 27 -32.07 -9.57 -33.56
CA ILE A 27 -31.40 -10.65 -32.83
C ILE A 27 -29.95 -10.26 -32.46
N ARG A 28 -29.23 -9.58 -33.37
CA ARG A 28 -27.85 -9.12 -33.10
C ARG A 28 -27.79 -8.03 -32.04
N GLU A 29 -28.77 -7.13 -32.04
CA GLU A 29 -28.87 -6.05 -31.06
C GLU A 29 -29.23 -6.60 -29.68
N GLU A 30 -30.15 -7.57 -29.62
CA GLU A 30 -30.50 -8.28 -28.38
C GLU A 30 -29.30 -9.05 -27.80
N ILE A 31 -28.54 -9.78 -28.64
CA ILE A 31 -27.32 -10.46 -28.20
C ILE A 31 -26.29 -9.47 -27.64
N ARG A 32 -26.15 -8.29 -28.26
CA ARG A 32 -25.23 -7.25 -27.78
C ARG A 32 -25.67 -6.71 -26.42
N ALA A 33 -26.95 -6.37 -26.27
CA ALA A 33 -27.50 -5.86 -25.02
C ALA A 33 -27.36 -6.89 -23.88
N ASN A 34 -27.66 -8.16 -24.15
CA ASN A 34 -27.49 -9.24 -23.17
C ASN A 34 -26.02 -9.40 -22.75
N LYS A 35 -25.09 -9.33 -23.71
CA LYS A 35 -23.66 -9.40 -23.41
C LYS A 35 -23.18 -8.23 -22.55
N GLU A 36 -23.65 -7.02 -22.82
CA GLU A 36 -23.33 -5.83 -22.03
C GLU A 36 -23.88 -5.94 -20.60
N PHE A 37 -25.13 -6.41 -20.45
CA PHE A 37 -25.75 -6.63 -19.15
C PHE A 37 -25.00 -7.67 -18.32
N GLU A 38 -24.68 -8.82 -18.90
CA GLU A 38 -23.91 -9.89 -18.25
C GLU A 38 -22.52 -9.40 -17.84
N ASN A 39 -21.82 -8.66 -18.71
CA ASN A 39 -20.53 -8.07 -18.39
C ASN A 39 -20.62 -7.14 -17.17
N LEU A 40 -21.57 -6.21 -17.15
CA LEU A 40 -21.75 -5.28 -16.02
C LEU A 40 -22.07 -6.02 -14.72
N TRP A 41 -22.86 -7.09 -14.79
CA TRP A 41 -23.17 -7.91 -13.63
C TRP A 41 -21.91 -8.61 -13.07
N VAL A 42 -21.10 -9.25 -13.93
CA VAL A 42 -19.86 -9.92 -13.54
C VAL A 42 -18.87 -8.92 -12.95
N GLN A 43 -18.65 -7.79 -13.63
CA GLN A 43 -17.77 -6.71 -13.15
C GLN A 43 -18.12 -6.28 -11.73
N ARG A 44 -19.39 -6.02 -11.45
CA ARG A 44 -19.85 -5.59 -10.13
C ARG A 44 -19.61 -6.64 -9.05
N HIS A 45 -19.83 -7.93 -9.36
CA HIS A 45 -19.56 -9.02 -8.43
C HIS A 45 -18.06 -9.15 -8.12
N ASP A 46 -17.22 -9.08 -9.16
CA ASP A 46 -15.77 -9.21 -9.05
C ASP A 46 -15.15 -8.01 -8.32
N ILE A 47 -15.68 -6.80 -8.53
CA ILE A 47 -15.27 -5.59 -7.79
C ILE A 47 -15.49 -5.79 -6.29
N ASP A 48 -16.72 -6.17 -5.89
CA ASP A 48 -17.10 -6.35 -4.48
C ASP A 48 -16.21 -7.41 -3.79
N THR A 49 -16.06 -8.57 -4.42
CA THR A 49 -15.28 -9.69 -3.87
C THR A 49 -13.79 -9.34 -3.79
N THR A 50 -13.24 -8.70 -4.82
CA THR A 50 -11.82 -8.32 -4.85
C THR A 50 -11.50 -7.24 -3.83
N ILE A 51 -12.34 -6.21 -3.71
CA ILE A 51 -12.13 -5.13 -2.73
C ILE A 51 -12.19 -5.68 -1.30
N LYS A 52 -13.16 -6.56 -0.99
CA LYS A 52 -13.21 -7.24 0.32
C LYS A 52 -11.94 -8.05 0.60
N GLY A 53 -11.45 -8.79 -0.40
CA GLY A 53 -10.17 -9.50 -0.31
C GLY A 53 -8.98 -8.57 -0.05
N ALA A 54 -8.92 -7.44 -0.74
CA ALA A 54 -7.89 -6.41 -0.56
C ALA A 54 -7.92 -5.80 0.84
N LEU A 55 -9.11 -5.41 1.31
CA LEU A 55 -9.31 -4.84 2.65
C LEU A 55 -8.92 -5.84 3.76
N ASN A 56 -9.18 -7.13 3.58
CA ASN A 56 -8.76 -8.16 4.54
C ASN A 56 -7.22 -8.25 4.67
N HIS A 57 -6.48 -8.12 3.57
CA HIS A 57 -5.01 -8.09 3.62
C HIS A 57 -4.48 -6.76 4.15
N LEU A 58 -5.08 -5.62 3.78
CA LEU A 58 -4.70 -4.31 4.33
C LEU A 58 -4.96 -4.24 5.84
N LYS A 59 -6.04 -4.86 6.32
CA LYS A 59 -6.31 -5.02 7.75
C LYS A 59 -5.15 -5.69 8.49
N GLN A 60 -4.54 -6.74 7.91
CA GLN A 60 -3.36 -7.37 8.51
C GLN A 60 -2.18 -6.40 8.57
N CYS A 61 -1.93 -5.63 7.50
CA CYS A 61 -0.91 -4.57 7.53
C CYS A 61 -1.19 -3.55 8.65
N CYS A 62 -2.44 -3.13 8.83
CA CYS A 62 -2.83 -2.17 9.86
C CYS A 62 -2.64 -2.72 11.28
N VAL A 63 -2.90 -4.02 11.49
CA VAL A 63 -2.61 -4.69 12.77
C VAL A 63 -1.12 -4.70 13.05
N VAL A 64 -0.32 -5.15 12.08
CA VAL A 64 1.15 -5.27 12.22
C VAL A 64 1.81 -3.92 12.47
N LEU A 65 1.31 -2.86 11.84
CA LEU A 65 1.87 -1.50 11.93
C LEU A 65 1.17 -0.61 12.99
N ASN A 66 0.28 -1.18 13.82
CA ASN A 66 -0.48 -0.45 14.85
C ASN A 66 -1.25 0.79 14.30
N LEU A 67 -1.87 0.67 13.12
CA LEU A 67 -2.53 1.79 12.42
C LEU A 67 -4.00 1.98 12.81
N SER A 68 -4.46 1.40 13.92
CA SER A 68 -5.88 1.43 14.34
C SER A 68 -6.49 2.84 14.40
N ALA A 69 -5.70 3.85 14.77
CA ALA A 69 -6.15 5.25 14.85
C ALA A 69 -6.09 6.02 13.51
N LYS A 70 -5.56 5.41 12.44
CA LYS A 70 -5.37 6.05 11.12
C LYS A 70 -6.13 5.37 10.00
N CYS A 71 -6.30 4.05 10.08
CA CYS A 71 -7.02 3.30 9.07
C CYS A 71 -8.52 3.54 9.16
N ASP A 72 -9.23 3.13 8.12
CA ASP A 72 -10.70 3.21 8.11
C ASP A 72 -11.34 2.38 9.24
N GLU A 73 -12.28 2.98 9.97
CA GLU A 73 -12.93 2.38 11.14
C GLU A 73 -13.71 1.10 10.79
N ARG A 74 -14.22 0.99 9.55
CA ARG A 74 -14.99 -0.18 9.08
C ARG A 74 -14.17 -1.46 9.08
N LEU A 75 -12.83 -1.37 9.03
CA LEU A 75 -11.94 -2.53 9.13
C LEU A 75 -11.94 -3.16 10.52
N LYS A 76 -12.36 -2.43 11.56
CA LYS A 76 -12.37 -2.90 12.96
C LYS A 76 -11.00 -3.48 13.36
N VAL A 77 -9.94 -2.71 13.15
CA VAL A 77 -8.59 -3.05 13.59
C VAL A 77 -8.55 -2.91 15.12
N PRO A 78 -8.09 -3.93 15.87
CA PRO A 78 -7.98 -3.83 17.32
C PRO A 78 -7.04 -2.69 17.70
N VAL A 79 -7.44 -1.89 18.69
CA VAL A 79 -6.56 -0.87 19.27
C VAL A 79 -5.42 -1.59 19.98
N ASN A 80 -4.20 -1.28 19.56
CA ASN A 80 -2.99 -1.76 20.20
C ASN A 80 -2.10 -0.57 20.54
N HIS A 81 -1.40 -0.67 21.66
CA HIS A 81 -0.39 0.31 22.02
C HIS A 81 0.94 -0.09 21.37
N GLY A 82 1.70 0.89 20.90
CA GLY A 82 3.04 0.66 20.38
C GLY A 82 3.89 -0.12 21.37
N THR A 83 4.53 -1.19 20.89
CA THR A 83 5.45 -1.99 21.72
C THR A 83 6.88 -1.59 21.41
N THR A 84 7.74 -1.69 22.42
CA THR A 84 9.18 -1.43 22.23
C THR A 84 9.88 -2.71 21.80
N GLU A 85 10.63 -2.65 20.71
CA GLU A 85 11.41 -3.77 20.19
C GLU A 85 12.90 -3.44 20.21
N LYS A 86 13.70 -4.37 20.73
CA LYS A 86 15.16 -4.23 20.76
C LYS A 86 15.79 -5.03 19.62
N HIS A 87 16.59 -4.34 18.81
CA HIS A 87 17.25 -4.89 17.62
C HIS A 87 18.76 -4.78 17.74
N GLN A 88 19.46 -5.88 17.48
CA GLN A 88 20.92 -5.91 17.39
C GLN A 88 21.33 -5.86 15.91
N LEU A 89 22.03 -4.79 15.53
CA LEU A 89 22.47 -4.52 14.17
C LEU A 89 23.93 -4.92 14.02
N VAL A 90 24.20 -5.74 13.00
CA VAL A 90 25.53 -6.26 12.69
C VAL A 90 25.88 -6.06 11.22
N SER A 91 27.16 -6.07 10.89
CA SER A 91 27.60 -5.93 9.49
C SER A 91 27.34 -7.20 8.68
N ARG A 92 26.86 -7.05 7.44
CA ARG A 92 26.53 -8.16 6.53
C ARG A 92 27.78 -8.78 5.88
N THR A 93 28.77 -7.95 5.58
CA THR A 93 30.03 -8.40 4.98
C THR A 93 30.94 -8.88 6.11
N GLY A 94 31.44 -10.11 6.03
CA GLY A 94 32.17 -10.81 7.11
C GLY A 94 33.43 -10.14 7.69
N ASN A 95 33.72 -8.87 7.37
CA ASN A 95 34.61 -7.99 8.14
C ASN A 95 33.86 -7.44 9.37
N SER A 96 33.58 -8.33 10.32
CA SER A 96 32.44 -8.31 11.23
C SER A 96 32.45 -7.32 12.41
N ASP A 97 33.39 -6.38 12.50
CA ASP A 97 33.52 -5.55 13.73
C ASP A 97 33.58 -4.04 13.50
N ASN A 98 33.47 -3.53 12.28
CA ASN A 98 33.64 -2.08 12.07
C ASN A 98 32.48 -1.24 12.63
N LEU A 99 31.27 -1.80 12.69
CA LEU A 99 30.09 -1.15 13.27
C LEU A 99 29.15 -2.20 13.86
N LYS A 100 28.72 -1.96 15.09
CA LYS A 100 27.61 -2.66 15.75
C LYS A 100 26.69 -1.62 16.38
N ALA A 101 25.40 -1.89 16.40
CA ALA A 101 24.46 -1.02 17.10
C ALA A 101 23.36 -1.83 17.80
N ALA A 102 22.95 -1.41 18.99
CA ALA A 102 21.74 -1.88 19.63
C ALA A 102 20.70 -0.76 19.58
N VAL A 103 19.54 -1.02 18.99
CA VAL A 103 18.51 -0.01 18.76
C VAL A 103 17.20 -0.46 19.40
N THR A 104 16.56 0.44 20.14
CA THR A 104 15.17 0.23 20.60
C THR A 104 14.24 1.04 19.71
N LEU A 105 13.34 0.34 19.01
CA LEU A 105 12.27 0.91 18.20
C LEU A 105 10.98 0.99 19.01
N LEU A 106 10.25 2.08 18.86
CA LEU A 106 8.86 2.25 19.27
C LEU A 106 8.09 2.73 18.04
N ASP A 107 7.30 1.84 17.45
CA ASP A 107 6.61 2.04 16.17
C ASP A 107 7.56 2.61 15.09
N ASP A 108 7.37 3.86 14.67
CA ASP A 108 8.18 4.55 13.66
C ASP A 108 9.37 5.34 14.23
N ASN A 109 9.73 5.18 15.51
CA ASN A 109 10.78 5.95 16.16
C ASN A 109 11.89 5.06 16.74
N VAL A 110 13.15 5.40 16.47
CA VAL A 110 14.26 4.93 17.29
C VAL A 110 14.31 5.78 18.55
N ILE A 111 14.05 5.17 19.70
CA ILE A 111 14.00 5.86 21.00
C ILE A 111 15.25 5.65 21.86
N GLN A 112 16.06 4.65 21.53
CA GLN A 112 17.37 4.42 22.14
C GLN A 112 18.29 3.81 21.09
N ALA A 113 19.54 4.27 21.08
CA ALA A 113 20.56 3.74 20.20
C ALA A 113 21.91 3.68 20.91
N GLU A 114 22.53 2.51 20.91
CA GLU A 114 23.89 2.28 21.39
C GLU A 114 24.73 1.89 20.19
N VAL A 115 25.88 2.51 20.01
CA VAL A 115 26.72 2.34 18.82
C VAL A 115 28.15 2.01 19.24
N THR A 116 28.74 1.05 18.56
CA THR A 116 30.16 0.72 18.64
C THR A 116 30.73 0.78 17.24
N VAL A 117 31.60 1.75 16.97
CA VAL A 117 32.26 1.94 15.67
C VAL A 117 33.76 1.83 15.82
N LYS A 118 34.42 1.20 14.85
CA LYS A 118 35.87 1.20 14.76
C LYS A 118 36.36 2.63 14.53
N TYR A 119 37.16 3.12 15.45
CA TYR A 119 37.70 4.47 15.40
C TYR A 119 39.14 4.44 15.92
N PRO A 120 40.16 4.43 15.03
CA PRO A 120 41.56 4.23 15.42
C PRO A 120 42.09 5.27 16.41
N LYS A 121 41.49 6.46 16.46
CA LYS A 121 41.88 7.55 17.37
C LYS A 121 41.30 7.37 18.78
N ALA A 122 40.35 6.46 19.01
CA ALA A 122 39.84 6.15 20.34
C ALA A 122 40.77 5.17 21.06
N GLY A 123 40.84 5.27 22.40
CA GLY A 123 41.51 4.28 23.24
C GLY A 123 40.90 2.89 23.01
N GLY A 124 41.74 1.92 22.62
CA GLY A 124 41.28 0.57 22.26
C GLY A 124 40.71 0.42 20.84
N GLY A 125 40.81 1.45 19.99
CA GLY A 125 40.47 1.38 18.56
C GLY A 125 38.97 1.39 18.23
N PHE A 126 38.10 1.57 19.24
CA PHE A 126 36.65 1.63 19.09
C PHE A 126 36.07 2.80 19.85
N TYR A 127 35.19 3.54 19.19
CA TYR A 127 34.32 4.52 19.81
C TYR A 127 33.00 3.86 20.19
N ARG A 128 32.56 4.08 21.43
CA ARG A 128 31.31 3.57 21.99
C ARG A 128 30.51 4.73 22.53
N ALA A 129 29.24 4.81 22.17
CA ALA A 129 28.35 5.83 22.71
C ALA A 129 26.90 5.39 22.73
N VAL A 130 26.14 6.09 23.57
CA VAL A 130 24.71 5.88 23.75
C VAL A 130 24.00 7.21 23.44
N ALA A 131 22.98 7.15 22.61
CA ALA A 131 22.06 8.25 22.40
C ALA A 131 21.29 8.55 23.68
N GLN A 132 21.19 9.83 24.04
CA GLN A 132 20.42 10.24 25.21
C GLN A 132 18.92 9.88 25.06
N PRO A 133 18.22 9.54 26.16
CA PRO A 133 16.83 9.08 26.11
C PRO A 133 15.81 10.14 25.64
N ASP A 134 16.17 11.43 25.71
CA ASP A 134 15.33 12.55 25.27
C ASP A 134 15.27 12.70 23.75
N VAL A 135 15.98 11.84 23.01
CA VAL A 135 16.15 11.95 21.57
C VAL A 135 15.53 10.78 20.84
N GLN A 136 14.71 11.11 19.85
CA GLN A 136 14.04 10.14 19.00
C GLN A 136 14.39 10.37 17.53
N TRP A 137 14.78 9.31 16.82
CA TRP A 137 14.90 9.37 15.36
C TRP A 137 13.60 8.87 14.76
N LYS A 138 12.80 9.80 14.24
CA LYS A 138 11.63 9.45 13.46
C LYS A 138 12.04 8.88 12.10
N LEU A 139 11.61 7.65 11.84
CA LEU A 139 11.81 6.94 10.60
C LEU A 139 10.66 7.28 9.64
N GLN A 140 10.83 8.38 8.89
CA GLN A 140 9.80 8.87 7.95
C GLN A 140 9.29 7.78 6.99
N GLN A 141 10.14 6.81 6.64
CA GLN A 141 9.76 5.68 5.79
C GLN A 141 8.65 4.81 6.39
N LEU A 142 8.68 4.55 7.71
CA LEU A 142 7.63 3.77 8.38
C LEU A 142 6.36 4.60 8.57
N GLN A 143 6.51 5.90 8.83
CA GLN A 143 5.37 6.82 8.86
C GLN A 143 4.65 6.88 7.52
N ASP A 144 5.42 7.06 6.43
CA ASP A 144 4.89 7.13 5.07
C ASP A 144 4.22 5.82 4.67
N LEU A 145 4.85 4.67 4.94
CA LEU A 145 4.27 3.35 4.76
C LEU A 145 2.87 3.27 5.39
N GLY A 146 2.77 3.62 6.67
CA GLY A 146 1.50 3.60 7.40
C GLY A 146 0.47 4.57 6.83
N ASN A 147 0.89 5.77 6.44
CA ASN A 147 0.00 6.78 5.87
C ASN A 147 -0.55 6.36 4.50
N HIS A 148 0.28 5.78 3.62
CA HIS A 148 -0.16 5.26 2.33
C HIS A 148 -1.16 4.11 2.52
N ILE A 149 -0.86 3.16 3.42
CA ILE A 149 -1.77 2.04 3.71
C ILE A 149 -3.11 2.56 4.24
N ALA A 150 -3.10 3.49 5.19
CA ALA A 150 -4.31 4.09 5.73
C ALA A 150 -5.18 4.74 4.64
N ARG A 151 -4.58 5.53 3.73
CA ARG A 151 -5.32 6.11 2.60
C ARG A 151 -5.96 5.05 1.72
N VAL A 152 -5.25 3.97 1.41
CA VAL A 152 -5.80 2.86 0.61
C VAL A 152 -6.98 2.19 1.32
N THR A 153 -6.92 2.02 2.65
CA THR A 153 -8.05 1.46 3.39
C THR A 153 -9.31 2.33 3.30
N ILE A 154 -9.16 3.66 3.34
CA ILE A 154 -10.28 4.60 3.20
C ILE A 154 -10.83 4.52 1.77
N MET A 155 -9.98 4.71 0.76
CA MET A 155 -10.39 4.68 -0.65
C MET A 155 -11.14 3.39 -1.01
N LEU A 156 -10.61 2.24 -0.62
CA LEU A 156 -11.25 0.96 -0.95
C LEU A 156 -12.53 0.71 -0.15
N SER A 157 -12.64 1.25 1.06
CA SER A 157 -13.86 1.12 1.86
C SER A 157 -14.98 2.02 1.31
N ASP A 158 -14.65 3.25 0.91
CA ASP A 158 -15.58 4.16 0.23
C ASP A 158 -16.08 3.55 -1.09
N LEU A 159 -15.16 2.99 -1.88
CA LEU A 159 -15.49 2.31 -3.13
C LEU A 159 -16.40 1.09 -2.91
N LEU A 160 -16.18 0.33 -1.83
CA LEU A 160 -17.03 -0.81 -1.50
C LEU A 160 -18.45 -0.39 -1.10
N GLU A 161 -18.57 0.69 -0.33
CA GLU A 161 -19.86 1.25 0.07
C GLU A 161 -20.62 1.77 -1.15
N GLU A 162 -19.94 2.47 -2.05
CA GLU A 162 -20.54 2.95 -3.29
C GLU A 162 -21.01 1.79 -4.19
N VAL A 163 -20.19 0.76 -4.38
CA VAL A 163 -20.59 -0.44 -5.14
C VAL A 163 -21.82 -1.11 -4.51
N SER A 164 -21.92 -1.09 -3.18
CA SER A 164 -23.08 -1.60 -2.45
C SER A 164 -24.33 -0.74 -2.69
N PHE A 165 -24.19 0.60 -2.70
CA PHE A 165 -25.27 1.52 -3.04
C PHE A 165 -25.74 1.35 -4.49
N LEU A 166 -24.81 1.22 -5.44
CA LEU A 166 -25.12 1.01 -6.86
C LEU A 166 -25.82 -0.32 -7.16
N LYS A 167 -25.69 -1.32 -6.27
CA LYS A 167 -26.45 -2.59 -6.38
C LYS A 167 -27.96 -2.37 -6.20
N GLY A 168 -28.38 -1.34 -5.46
CA GLY A 168 -29.78 -1.02 -5.14
C GLY A 168 -30.44 -2.07 -4.25
N GLU A 169 -31.28 -1.65 -3.30
CA GLU A 169 -32.24 -2.54 -2.62
C GLU A 169 -33.54 -2.72 -3.44
N THR A 170 -33.79 -1.81 -4.38
CA THR A 170 -35.03 -1.68 -5.14
C THR A 170 -34.73 -1.64 -6.64
N ASN A 171 -34.92 -2.77 -7.34
CA ASN A 171 -35.10 -3.03 -8.79
C ASN A 171 -34.44 -2.18 -9.92
N GLU A 172 -33.75 -1.08 -9.66
CA GLU A 172 -33.01 -0.28 -10.65
C GLU A 172 -31.51 -0.35 -10.34
N ASN A 173 -30.82 -1.23 -11.04
CA ASN A 173 -29.36 -1.32 -10.98
C ASN A 173 -28.75 -0.06 -11.58
N MET A 174 -28.11 0.77 -10.75
CA MET A 174 -27.47 2.01 -11.21
C MET A 174 -26.04 1.81 -11.72
N PHE A 175 -25.49 0.60 -11.61
CA PHE A 175 -24.18 0.26 -12.15
C PHE A 175 -24.22 0.24 -13.69
N ASN A 176 -23.51 1.18 -14.30
CA ASN A 176 -23.38 1.35 -15.74
C ASN A 176 -21.93 1.59 -16.16
N SER A 177 -21.68 1.72 -17.47
CA SER A 177 -20.33 1.93 -18.01
C SER A 177 -19.63 3.18 -17.45
N ASN A 178 -20.35 4.28 -17.22
CA ASN A 178 -19.73 5.48 -16.64
C ASN A 178 -19.26 5.24 -15.19
N THR A 179 -20.08 4.57 -14.38
CA THR A 179 -19.70 4.20 -13.00
C THR A 179 -18.52 3.22 -12.98
N GLY A 180 -18.51 2.23 -13.88
CA GLY A 180 -17.39 1.28 -13.98
C GLY A 180 -16.08 1.97 -14.35
N LYS A 181 -16.11 3.02 -15.19
CA LYS A 181 -14.92 3.77 -15.60
C LYS A 181 -14.34 4.55 -14.42
N ARG A 182 -15.21 5.20 -13.65
CA ARG A 182 -14.83 5.92 -12.44
C ARG A 182 -14.21 4.98 -11.40
N ILE A 183 -14.82 3.82 -11.16
CA ILE A 183 -14.30 2.77 -10.29
C ILE A 183 -12.93 2.28 -10.78
N LEU A 184 -12.77 2.05 -12.08
CA LEU A 184 -11.48 1.66 -12.67
C LEU A 184 -10.39 2.71 -12.39
N ASP A 185 -10.70 4.00 -12.52
CA ASP A 185 -9.73 5.06 -12.25
C ASP A 185 -9.39 5.17 -10.75
N GLU A 186 -10.36 4.98 -9.85
CA GLU A 186 -10.10 4.89 -8.41
C GLU A 186 -9.24 3.67 -8.03
N LEU A 187 -9.48 2.51 -8.65
CA LEU A 187 -8.65 1.32 -8.45
C LEU A 187 -7.19 1.56 -8.89
N LYS A 188 -6.97 2.30 -9.99
CA LYS A 188 -5.62 2.71 -10.42
C LYS A 188 -4.97 3.67 -9.42
N MET A 189 -5.72 4.61 -8.85
CA MET A 189 -5.22 5.50 -7.79
C MET A 189 -4.83 4.71 -6.54
N ALA A 190 -5.66 3.74 -6.13
CA ALA A 190 -5.34 2.83 -5.03
C ALA A 190 -4.06 2.01 -5.32
N MET A 191 -3.91 1.49 -6.54
CA MET A 191 -2.68 0.79 -6.96
C MET A 191 -1.43 1.66 -6.82
N ASN A 192 -1.52 2.94 -7.21
CA ASN A 192 -0.41 3.88 -7.08
C ASN A 192 -0.04 4.13 -5.61
N GLU A 193 -1.03 4.34 -4.73
CA GLU A 193 -0.77 4.50 -3.30
C GLU A 193 -0.13 3.26 -2.67
N ILE A 194 -0.54 2.04 -3.08
CA ILE A 194 0.09 0.80 -2.62
C ILE A 194 1.55 0.71 -3.10
N ALA A 195 1.84 1.13 -4.33
CA ALA A 195 3.20 1.16 -4.86
C ALA A 195 4.08 2.15 -4.08
N LEU A 196 3.54 3.32 -3.71
CA LEU A 196 4.23 4.31 -2.87
C LEU A 196 4.47 3.76 -1.45
N ALA A 197 3.48 3.07 -0.86
CA ALA A 197 3.64 2.36 0.41
C ALA A 197 4.82 1.39 0.34
N ARG A 198 4.85 0.52 -0.68
CA ARG A 198 5.94 -0.46 -0.87
C ARG A 198 7.29 0.22 -1.02
N ASN A 199 7.36 1.27 -1.85
CA ASN A 199 8.60 1.97 -2.15
C ASN A 199 9.17 2.73 -0.95
N SER A 200 8.33 3.14 0.00
CA SER A 200 8.76 3.86 1.21
C SER A 200 9.80 3.09 2.03
N ILE A 201 9.69 1.75 2.09
CA ILE A 201 10.61 0.88 2.84
C ILE A 201 11.57 0.07 1.96
N MET A 202 11.23 -0.15 0.68
CA MET A 202 12.12 -0.83 -0.26
C MET A 202 13.29 0.05 -0.71
N LEU A 203 13.08 1.37 -0.83
CA LEU A 203 14.10 2.31 -1.29
C LEU A 203 14.65 3.12 -0.10
N PRO A 204 15.96 3.09 0.16
CA PRO A 204 16.54 3.81 1.29
C PRO A 204 16.47 5.33 1.05
N ARG A 205 15.85 6.05 1.98
CA ARG A 205 15.88 7.53 2.00
C ARG A 205 17.05 8.03 2.84
N LYS A 206 18.24 8.06 2.22
CA LYS A 206 19.46 8.53 2.87
C LYS A 206 19.48 10.06 2.93
N ARG A 207 19.74 10.61 4.10
CA ARG A 207 20.07 12.03 4.28
C ARG A 207 21.47 12.29 3.73
N SER A 208 21.68 13.45 3.13
CA SER A 208 23.00 13.97 2.76
C SER A 208 23.87 14.17 4.02
N LEU A 209 25.19 14.22 3.83
CA LEU A 209 26.12 14.45 4.95
C LEU A 209 25.85 15.81 5.62
N LEU A 210 25.51 16.83 4.84
CA LEU A 210 25.19 18.16 5.35
C LEU A 210 23.94 18.13 6.24
N GLU A 211 22.87 17.46 5.80
CA GLU A 211 21.67 17.27 6.61
C GLU A 211 21.98 16.52 7.91
N LEU A 212 22.83 15.48 7.85
CA LEU A 212 23.23 14.72 9.04
C LEU A 212 24.01 15.55 10.06
N CYS A 213 24.85 16.50 9.61
CA CYS A 213 25.57 17.42 10.50
C CYS A 213 24.62 18.31 11.32
N TYR A 214 23.53 18.76 10.70
CA TYR A 214 22.55 19.61 11.37
C TYR A 214 21.43 18.82 12.06
N PHE A 215 21.30 17.52 11.76
CA PHE A 215 20.27 16.66 12.33
C PHE A 215 20.45 16.56 13.86
N PRO A 216 19.52 17.12 14.66
CA PRO A 216 19.71 17.24 16.11
C PRO A 216 20.00 15.92 16.83
N PRO A 217 19.35 14.79 16.47
CA PRO A 217 19.63 13.52 17.11
C PRO A 217 21.08 13.06 17.03
N THR A 218 21.78 13.35 15.92
CA THR A 218 23.20 12.99 15.73
C THR A 218 24.12 13.66 16.74
N ARG A 219 23.71 14.76 17.38
CA ARG A 219 24.52 15.53 18.35
C ARG A 219 24.33 15.10 19.81
N LYS A 220 23.51 14.08 20.05
CA LYS A 220 23.02 13.71 21.38
C LYS A 220 23.54 12.34 21.86
N PHE A 221 24.66 11.92 21.31
CA PHE A 221 25.42 10.78 21.83
C PHE A 221 26.24 11.19 23.05
N VAL A 222 26.37 10.27 24.01
CA VAL A 222 27.28 10.39 25.15
C VAL A 222 28.21 9.18 25.18
N PRO A 223 29.55 9.39 25.10
CA PRO A 223 30.22 10.67 24.83
C PRO A 223 29.83 11.27 23.46
N PRO A 224 30.02 12.59 23.22
CA PRO A 224 29.71 13.20 21.90
C PRO A 224 30.43 12.49 20.75
N LEU A 225 29.80 12.47 19.56
CA LEU A 225 30.43 11.91 18.36
C LEU A 225 31.72 12.68 18.02
N PRO A 226 32.78 11.98 17.57
CA PRO A 226 33.94 12.64 17.00
C PRO A 226 33.55 13.56 15.84
N GLN A 227 34.29 14.66 15.64
CA GLN A 227 33.96 15.66 14.61
C GLN A 227 34.01 15.12 13.17
N ASP A 228 34.79 14.06 12.94
CA ASP A 228 34.90 13.36 11.67
C ASP A 228 33.90 12.21 11.53
N GLN A 229 32.92 12.07 12.44
CA GLN A 229 32.00 10.94 12.50
C GLN A 229 30.54 11.40 12.48
N LEU A 230 29.74 10.81 11.57
CA LEU A 230 28.28 10.95 11.54
C LEU A 230 27.62 9.58 11.62
N ILE A 231 26.38 9.57 12.13
CA ILE A 231 25.55 8.37 12.27
C ILE A 231 24.16 8.65 11.69
N SER A 232 23.59 7.66 11.01
CA SER A 232 22.25 7.72 10.44
C SER A 232 21.51 6.40 10.64
N PHE A 233 20.20 6.50 10.86
CA PHE A 233 19.27 5.38 10.88
C PHE A 233 18.25 5.51 9.76
N TYR A 234 18.00 4.43 9.03
CA TYR A 234 17.00 4.37 7.95
C TYR A 234 16.53 2.93 7.71
N ILE A 235 15.46 2.78 6.93
CA ILE A 235 14.95 1.48 6.49
C ILE A 235 15.43 1.19 5.06
N SER A 236 15.82 -0.04 4.78
CA SER A 236 16.14 -0.51 3.43
C SER A 236 15.74 -1.96 3.27
N CYS A 237 14.83 -2.26 2.35
CA CYS A 237 14.36 -3.62 2.05
C CYS A 237 13.99 -4.41 3.32
N CYS A 238 13.08 -3.86 4.13
CA CYS A 238 12.62 -4.45 5.40
C CYS A 238 13.70 -4.57 6.50
N ARG A 239 14.83 -3.85 6.37
CA ARG A 239 15.89 -3.84 7.38
C ARG A 239 16.01 -2.47 8.02
N LEU A 240 16.20 -2.45 9.34
CA LEU A 240 16.71 -1.29 10.03
C LEU A 240 18.22 -1.22 9.82
N VAL A 241 18.69 -0.09 9.33
CA VAL A 241 20.09 0.13 8.98
C VAL A 241 20.66 1.27 9.82
N CYS A 242 21.78 1.01 10.47
CA CYS A 242 22.67 2.01 11.05
C CYS A 242 23.86 2.19 10.11
N ALA A 243 24.03 3.41 9.62
CA ALA A 243 25.18 3.80 8.82
C ALA A 243 26.06 4.79 9.58
N SER A 244 27.36 4.54 9.53
CA SER A 244 28.40 5.36 10.11
C SER A 244 29.26 5.92 8.99
N TYR A 245 29.37 7.24 8.95
CA TYR A 245 30.12 7.99 7.94
C TYR A 245 31.33 8.62 8.60
N GLN A 246 32.52 8.17 8.22
CA GLN A 246 33.78 8.71 8.72
C GLN A 246 34.46 9.55 7.63
N MET A 247 34.65 10.83 7.91
CA MET A 247 35.46 11.71 7.06
C MET A 247 36.93 11.31 7.21
N VAL A 248 37.57 10.95 6.10
CA VAL A 248 38.97 10.52 6.06
C VAL A 248 39.76 11.33 5.04
N PRO A 249 41.07 11.52 5.21
CA PRO A 249 41.89 12.18 4.20
C PRO A 249 41.74 11.50 2.83
N LYS A 250 41.76 12.30 1.75
CA LYS A 250 41.68 11.78 0.37
C LYS A 250 42.81 10.81 0.00
N THR A 251 43.93 10.88 0.73
CA THR A 251 45.06 9.95 0.62
C THR A 251 44.73 8.55 1.13
N VAL A 252 43.74 8.40 2.03
CA VAL A 252 43.30 7.11 2.60
C VAL A 252 42.13 6.55 1.80
N HIS A 253 41.19 7.39 1.40
CA HIS A 253 40.04 6.99 0.59
C HIS A 253 39.79 8.02 -0.50
N PRO A 254 39.70 7.67 -1.80
CA PRO A 254 39.60 8.64 -2.89
C PRO A 254 38.43 9.63 -2.76
N GLN A 255 37.33 9.18 -2.16
CA GLN A 255 36.14 10.00 -1.92
C GLN A 255 36.22 10.84 -0.62
N GLY A 256 37.28 10.68 0.17
CA GLY A 256 37.44 11.31 1.49
C GLY A 256 36.44 10.83 2.54
N LEU A 257 35.80 9.67 2.30
CA LEU A 257 34.69 9.16 3.10
C LEU A 257 34.79 7.64 3.21
N SER A 258 34.77 7.12 4.43
CA SER A 258 34.57 5.70 4.72
C SER A 258 33.18 5.47 5.29
N VAL A 259 32.49 4.43 4.84
CA VAL A 259 31.11 4.11 5.25
C VAL A 259 31.07 2.71 5.83
N PHE A 260 30.61 2.61 7.08
CA PHE A 260 30.35 1.35 7.75
C PHE A 260 28.85 1.17 7.96
N MET A 261 28.37 -0.05 7.77
CA MET A 261 26.94 -0.36 7.88
C MET A 261 26.72 -1.58 8.76
N ALA A 262 25.71 -1.46 9.61
CA ALA A 262 25.17 -2.52 10.44
C ALA A 262 23.65 -2.54 10.25
N GLU A 263 23.05 -3.71 10.19
CA GLU A 263 21.63 -3.85 9.90
C GLU A 263 21.00 -5.00 10.68
N ALA A 264 19.68 -4.91 10.86
CA ALA A 264 18.83 -5.95 11.44
C ALA A 264 17.60 -6.13 10.56
N GLN A 265 17.19 -7.37 10.34
CA GLN A 265 15.94 -7.67 9.65
C GLN A 265 14.76 -7.31 10.56
N LEU A 266 13.71 -6.71 9.98
CA LEU A 266 12.44 -6.48 10.63
C LEU A 266 11.39 -7.41 10.01
N PRO A 267 11.15 -8.62 10.57
CA PRO A 267 10.30 -9.63 9.95
C PRO A 267 8.86 -9.16 9.70
N HIS A 268 8.36 -8.30 10.59
CA HIS A 268 7.02 -7.71 10.46
C HIS A 268 6.87 -6.88 9.17
N LEU A 269 7.95 -6.26 8.67
CA LEU A 269 7.90 -5.53 7.40
C LEU A 269 7.87 -6.47 6.19
N ASP A 270 8.47 -7.66 6.27
CA ASP A 270 8.33 -8.67 5.21
C ASP A 270 6.88 -9.16 5.10
N GLU A 271 6.21 -9.33 6.23
CA GLU A 271 4.79 -9.68 6.29
C GLU A 271 3.92 -8.59 5.66
N VAL A 272 4.19 -7.32 5.97
CA VAL A 272 3.51 -6.18 5.33
C VAL A 272 3.73 -6.21 3.82
N ILE A 273 4.98 -6.36 3.35
CA ILE A 273 5.30 -6.42 1.91
C ILE A 273 4.57 -7.59 1.23
N LYS A 274 4.50 -8.76 1.87
CA LYS A 274 3.74 -9.91 1.37
C LYS A 274 2.28 -9.54 1.17
N HIS A 275 1.63 -8.93 2.16
CA HIS A 275 0.24 -8.50 2.04
C HIS A 275 0.04 -7.45 0.96
N LEU A 276 0.90 -6.43 0.88
CA LEU A 276 0.84 -5.42 -0.18
C LEU A 276 0.97 -6.04 -1.57
N ASN A 277 1.87 -7.01 -1.76
CA ASN A 277 2.04 -7.69 -3.04
C ASN A 277 0.79 -8.51 -3.44
N ILE A 278 0.12 -9.14 -2.47
CA ILE A 278 -1.14 -9.84 -2.72
C ILE A 278 -2.22 -8.84 -3.16
N VAL A 279 -2.37 -7.72 -2.44
CA VAL A 279 -3.33 -6.66 -2.79
C VAL A 279 -3.05 -6.11 -4.19
N MET A 280 -1.79 -5.80 -4.52
CA MET A 280 -1.41 -5.36 -5.87
C MET A 280 -1.79 -6.42 -6.92
N SER A 281 -1.55 -7.71 -6.67
CA SER A 281 -1.87 -8.76 -7.62
C SER A 281 -3.37 -8.86 -7.91
N ILE A 282 -4.21 -8.86 -6.87
CA ILE A 282 -5.66 -9.00 -7.05
C ILE A 282 -6.29 -7.75 -7.67
N LEU A 283 -5.85 -6.56 -7.26
CA LEU A 283 -6.33 -5.31 -7.85
C LEU A 283 -5.88 -5.18 -9.31
N GLN A 284 -4.67 -5.62 -9.67
CA GLN A 284 -4.19 -5.55 -11.04
C GLN A 284 -4.99 -6.47 -11.97
N LYS A 285 -5.36 -7.66 -11.49
CA LYS A 285 -6.25 -8.57 -12.23
C LYS A 285 -7.60 -7.92 -12.51
N LEU A 286 -8.21 -7.31 -11.49
CA LEU A 286 -9.48 -6.60 -11.63
C LEU A 286 -9.36 -5.42 -12.59
N ILE A 287 -8.34 -4.57 -12.45
CA ILE A 287 -8.07 -3.43 -13.33
C ILE A 287 -7.95 -3.89 -14.80
N ASN A 288 -7.19 -4.96 -15.06
CA ASN A 288 -7.02 -5.48 -16.41
C ASN A 288 -8.34 -6.01 -16.98
N TYR A 289 -9.14 -6.69 -16.16
CA TYR A 289 -10.44 -7.20 -16.56
C TYR A 289 -11.43 -6.06 -16.90
N LEU A 290 -11.56 -5.06 -16.01
CA LEU A 290 -12.39 -3.89 -16.25
C LEU A 290 -11.91 -3.14 -17.50
N ALA A 291 -10.62 -2.87 -17.65
CA ALA A 291 -10.09 -2.17 -18.82
C ALA A 291 -10.32 -2.89 -20.16
N ALA A 292 -10.47 -4.22 -20.14
CA ALA A 292 -10.71 -5.02 -21.36
C ALA A 292 -12.20 -5.16 -21.72
N THR A 293 -13.10 -4.92 -20.75
CA THR A 293 -14.55 -5.15 -20.89
C THR A 293 -15.36 -3.87 -20.93
N MET A 294 -14.69 -2.72 -20.82
CA MET A 294 -15.25 -1.37 -20.93
C MET A 294 -14.82 -0.71 -22.24
#